data_AF-A0A255SWZ5-F1
#
_entry.id   AF-A0A255SWZ5-F1
#
_cell.length_a   1.000
_cell.length_b   1.000
_cell.length_c   1.000
_cell.angle_alpha   90.00
_cell.angle_beta   90.00
_cell.angle_gamma   90.00
#
_symmetry.space_group_name_H-M   'P 1'
#
loop_
_entity.id
_entity.type
_entity.pdbx_description
1 polymer ?
#
loop_
_entity_poly.entity_id
_entity_poly.type
_entity_poly.pdbx_seq_one_letter_code
_entity_poly.pdbx_strand_id
1 'polypeptide(L)'
;MKIIFKIDCGLYPLGLFTILSGICLHTAGHGDNHQIWEIWAVVHSVIAVSFSVLLAYHVHTHRTWFKALRRNTIFKKQPMTSMLSVACLVTMLSGIALIGIWGANTHIGLLHYIIGIGFTLLMLAHGAKRVRVIKKTVFPNHRR
;
A
#
# COMPACT_ATOMS: atom_id res chain seq x y z
N MET A 1 11.13 -5.82 -17.46
CA MET A 1 9.67 -6.06 -17.35
C MET A 1 9.32 -7.34 -16.59
N LYS A 2 9.95 -8.49 -16.88
CA LYS A 2 9.65 -9.77 -16.20
C LYS A 2 9.76 -9.71 -14.66
N ILE A 3 10.79 -9.07 -14.10
CA ILE A 3 10.99 -8.96 -12.64
C ILE A 3 9.91 -8.09 -11.98
N ILE A 4 9.59 -6.92 -12.58
CA ILE A 4 8.54 -6.02 -12.08
C ILE A 4 7.19 -6.74 -12.04
N PHE A 5 6.84 -7.46 -13.11
CA PHE A 5 5.62 -8.23 -13.18
C PHE A 5 5.53 -9.30 -12.07
N LYS A 6 6.63 -10.03 -11.80
CA LYS A 6 6.68 -11.03 -10.71
C LYS A 6 6.46 -10.40 -9.33
N ILE A 7 7.09 -9.25 -9.08
CA ILE A 7 6.89 -8.51 -7.82
C ILE A 7 5.44 -8.03 -7.70
N ASP A 8 4.88 -7.50 -8.79
CA ASP A 8 3.49 -7.02 -8.81
C ASP A 8 2.50 -8.16 -8.56
N CYS A 9 2.74 -9.37 -9.08
CA CYS A 9 1.95 -10.57 -8.79
C CYS A 9 1.89 -10.91 -7.29
N GLY A 10 2.93 -10.61 -6.52
CA GLY A 10 2.92 -10.76 -5.07
C GLY A 10 2.32 -9.54 -4.34
N LEU A 11 2.53 -8.33 -4.87
CA LEU A 11 2.02 -7.09 -4.26
C LEU A 11 0.50 -7.03 -4.27
N TYR A 12 -0.16 -7.47 -5.34
CA TYR A 12 -1.62 -7.43 -5.41
C TYR A 12 -2.30 -8.28 -4.31
N PRO A 13 -1.99 -9.58 -4.13
CA PRO A 13 -2.61 -10.38 -3.07
C PRO A 13 -2.19 -9.93 -1.67
N LEU A 14 -0.91 -9.61 -1.44
CA LEU A 14 -0.48 -9.09 -0.13
C LEU A 14 -1.12 -7.74 0.21
N GLY A 15 -1.28 -6.86 -0.79
CA GLY A 15 -1.99 -5.60 -0.63
C GLY A 15 -3.45 -5.82 -0.26
N LEU A 16 -4.13 -6.76 -0.93
CA LEU A 16 -5.51 -7.14 -0.60
C LEU A 16 -5.61 -7.66 0.84
N PHE A 17 -4.73 -8.57 1.26
CA PHE A 17 -4.74 -9.08 2.63
C PHE A 17 -4.41 -8.02 3.67
N THR A 18 -3.53 -7.06 3.35
CA THR A 18 -3.23 -5.92 4.22
C THR A 18 -4.49 -5.06 4.44
N ILE A 19 -5.25 -4.79 3.37
CA ILE A 19 -6.50 -4.02 3.45
C ILE A 19 -7.54 -4.77 4.29
N LEU A 20 -7.77 -6.04 3.99
CA LEU A 20 -8.80 -6.84 4.68
C LEU A 20 -8.48 -6.98 6.17
N SER A 21 -7.24 -7.34 6.51
CA SER A 21 -6.81 -7.44 7.91
C SER A 21 -6.88 -6.10 8.64
N GLY A 22 -6.60 -4.98 7.96
CA GLY A 22 -6.72 -3.64 8.56
C GLY A 22 -8.16 -3.24 8.85
N ILE A 23 -9.10 -3.60 7.96
CA ILE A 23 -10.53 -3.43 8.20
C ILE A 23 -10.96 -4.29 9.39
N CYS A 24 -10.62 -5.58 9.40
CA CYS A 24 -10.96 -6.48 10.51
C CYS A 24 -10.40 -6.00 11.85
N LEU A 25 -9.15 -5.50 11.88
CA LEU A 25 -8.53 -4.91 13.06
C LEU A 25 -9.29 -3.68 13.55
N HIS A 26 -9.66 -2.78 12.65
CA HIS A 26 -10.43 -1.59 13.01
C HIS A 26 -11.82 -1.94 13.53
N THR A 27 -12.50 -2.91 12.91
CA THR A 27 -13.80 -3.39 13.39
C THR A 27 -13.69 -4.08 14.75
N ALA A 28 -12.67 -4.92 14.95
CA ALA A 28 -12.40 -5.58 16.24
C ALA A 28 -12.12 -4.58 17.36
N GLY A 29 -11.55 -3.41 17.04
CA GLY A 29 -11.32 -2.34 18.02
C GLY A 29 -12.60 -1.74 18.59
N HIS A 30 -13.75 -1.89 17.93
CA HIS A 30 -15.04 -1.45 18.44
C HIS A 30 -15.75 -2.49 19.31
N GLY A 31 -15.24 -3.73 19.35
CA GLY A 31 -15.82 -4.80 20.14
C GLY A 31 -15.25 -4.89 21.55
N ASP A 32 -15.93 -5.65 22.41
CA ASP A 32 -15.57 -5.78 23.82
C ASP A 32 -14.47 -6.83 24.07
N ASN A 33 -14.06 -7.57 23.02
CA ASN A 33 -13.10 -8.65 23.12
C ASN A 33 -11.68 -8.21 22.71
N HIS A 34 -10.88 -7.85 23.72
CA HIS A 34 -9.48 -7.47 23.53
C HIS A 34 -8.64 -8.53 22.82
N GLN A 35 -8.87 -9.82 23.10
CA GLN A 35 -8.08 -10.90 22.48
C GLN A 35 -8.27 -10.94 20.96
N ILE A 36 -9.50 -10.69 20.48
CA ILE A 36 -9.78 -10.63 19.04
C ILE A 36 -9.04 -9.45 18.40
N TRP A 37 -9.07 -8.27 19.02
CA TRP A 37 -8.31 -7.11 18.54
C TRP A 37 -6.81 -7.41 18.47
N GLU A 38 -6.26 -8.02 19.51
CA GLU A 38 -4.83 -8.35 19.60
C GLU A 38 -4.40 -9.35 18.51
N ILE A 39 -5.20 -10.39 18.26
CA ILE A 39 -4.95 -11.34 17.17
C ILE A 39 -4.92 -10.62 15.83
N TRP A 40 -5.91 -9.76 15.55
CA TRP A 40 -5.93 -8.98 14.31
C TRP A 40 -4.77 -8.00 14.22
N ALA A 41 -4.29 -7.44 15.34
CA ALA A 41 -3.15 -6.53 15.36
C ALA A 41 -1.87 -7.27 14.93
N VAL A 42 -1.64 -8.48 15.44
CA VAL A 42 -0.52 -9.33 15.04
C VAL A 42 -0.64 -9.75 13.57
N VAL A 43 -1.80 -10.26 13.16
CA VAL A 43 -2.06 -10.70 11.77
C VAL A 43 -1.82 -9.55 10.79
N HIS A 44 -2.41 -8.38 11.06
CA HIS A 44 -2.25 -7.20 10.22
C HIS A 44 -0.78 -6.78 10.13
N SER A 45 -0.07 -6.75 11.27
CA SER A 45 1.35 -6.36 11.32
C SER A 45 2.24 -7.29 10.49
N VAL A 46 2.06 -8.61 10.60
CA VAL A 46 2.86 -9.59 9.83
C VAL A 46 2.63 -9.43 8.32
N ILE A 47 1.37 -9.30 7.91
CA ILE A 47 1.01 -9.12 6.50
C ILE A 47 1.53 -7.77 5.98
N ALA A 48 1.37 -6.70 6.76
CA ALA A 48 1.81 -5.35 6.38
C ALA A 48 3.33 -5.23 6.27
N VAL A 49 4.09 -5.89 7.16
CA VAL A 49 5.56 -5.96 7.06
C VAL A 49 5.97 -6.72 5.79
N SER A 50 5.32 -7.86 5.51
CA SER A 50 5.58 -8.65 4.30
C SER A 50 5.29 -7.85 3.03
N PHE A 51 4.16 -7.13 3.00
CA PHE A 51 3.81 -6.20 1.93
C PHE A 51 4.85 -5.08 1.78
N SER A 52 5.30 -4.48 2.89
CA SER A 52 6.28 -3.39 2.90
C SER A 52 7.64 -3.82 2.35
N VAL A 53 8.09 -5.04 2.69
CA VAL A 53 9.33 -5.63 2.12
C VAL A 53 9.20 -5.79 0.61
N LEU A 54 8.09 -6.35 0.13
CA LEU A 54 7.89 -6.53 -1.31
C LEU A 54 7.74 -5.19 -2.04
N LEU A 55 7.10 -4.21 -1.40
CA LEU A 55 6.97 -2.85 -1.91
C LEU A 55 8.32 -2.15 -2.00
N ALA A 56 9.23 -2.37 -1.05
CA ALA A 56 10.59 -1.85 -1.12
C ALA A 56 11.34 -2.39 -2.34
N TYR A 57 11.20 -3.68 -2.65
CA TYR A 57 11.74 -4.26 -3.88
C TYR A 57 11.12 -3.64 -5.14
N HIS A 58 9.80 -3.46 -5.16
CA HIS A 58 9.12 -2.76 -6.27
C HIS A 58 9.67 -1.35 -6.47
N VAL A 59 9.77 -0.55 -5.41
CA VAL A 59 10.35 0.80 -5.43
C VAL A 59 11.81 0.77 -5.92
N HIS A 60 12.60 -0.23 -5.50
CA HIS A 60 13.98 -0.40 -5.94
C HIS A 60 14.08 -0.62 -7.45
N THR A 61 13.18 -1.42 -8.04
CA THR A 61 13.14 -1.60 -9.51
C THR A 61 12.81 -0.30 -10.26
N HIS A 62 12.15 0.65 -9.59
CA HIS A 62 11.81 1.97 -10.10
C HIS A 62 12.76 3.10 -9.63
N ARG A 63 13.93 2.76 -9.09
CA ARG A 63 14.92 3.74 -8.55
C ARG A 63 15.26 4.90 -9.49
N THR A 64 15.28 4.68 -10.81
CA THR A 64 15.55 5.74 -11.79
C THR A 64 14.47 6.81 -11.81
N TRP A 65 13.20 6.40 -11.66
CA TRP A 65 12.07 7.31 -11.54
C TRP A 65 12.17 8.13 -10.23
N PHE A 66 12.47 7.48 -9.11
CA PHE A 66 12.67 8.16 -7.83
C PHE A 66 13.89 9.10 -7.82
N LYS A 67 14.98 8.75 -8.51
CA LYS A 67 16.12 9.66 -8.72
C LYS A 67 15.71 10.91 -9.50
N ALA A 68 14.86 10.78 -10.52
CA ALA A 68 14.34 11.91 -11.27
C ALA A 68 13.33 12.75 -10.47
N LEU A 69 12.53 12.10 -9.60
CA LEU A 69 11.65 12.78 -8.64
C LEU A 69 12.44 13.69 -7.70
N ARG A 70 13.56 13.19 -7.14
CA ARG A 70 14.47 13.95 -6.26
C ARG A 70 15.07 15.19 -6.94
N ARG A 71 15.23 15.14 -8.26
CA ARG A 71 15.71 16.27 -9.08
C ARG A 71 14.59 17.25 -9.46
N ASN A 72 13.39 17.13 -8.86
CA ASN A 72 12.20 17.95 -9.10
C ASN A 72 11.70 18.01 -10.56
N THR A 73 12.14 17.11 -11.44
CA THR A 73 11.78 17.17 -12.86
C THR A 73 10.45 16.47 -13.21
N ILE A 74 9.89 15.66 -12.28
CA ILE A 74 8.75 14.77 -12.56
C ILE A 74 7.54 14.94 -11.60
N PHE A 75 7.67 15.62 -10.46
CA PHE A 75 6.56 15.78 -9.48
C PHE A 75 5.27 16.29 -10.14
N LYS A 76 5.38 17.30 -11.02
CA LYS A 76 4.24 17.85 -11.78
C LYS A 76 3.75 16.96 -12.93
N LYS A 77 4.58 16.01 -13.41
CA LYS A 77 4.28 15.16 -14.58
C LYS A 77 3.55 13.87 -14.21
N GLN A 78 3.71 13.37 -12.98
CA GLN A 78 3.06 12.13 -12.52
C GLN A 78 2.47 12.27 -11.10
N PRO A 79 1.46 13.13 -10.92
CA PRO A 79 0.93 13.48 -9.59
C PRO A 79 0.40 12.27 -8.82
N MET A 80 -0.27 11.32 -9.50
CA MET A 80 -0.82 10.12 -8.86
C MET A 80 0.25 9.25 -8.17
N THR A 81 1.37 8.98 -8.84
CA THR A 81 2.46 8.16 -8.27
C THR A 81 3.15 8.89 -7.12
N SER A 82 3.30 10.22 -7.23
CA SER A 82 3.84 11.06 -6.16
C SER A 82 2.95 11.04 -4.92
N MET A 83 1.64 11.27 -5.08
CA MET A 83 0.67 11.21 -3.98
C MET A 83 0.64 9.82 -3.33
N LEU A 84 0.64 8.75 -4.15
CA LEU A 84 0.69 7.38 -3.66
C LEU A 84 1.97 7.13 -2.82
N SER A 85 3.11 7.66 -3.26
CA SER A 85 4.39 7.49 -2.54
C SER A 85 4.37 8.21 -1.18
N VAL A 86 3.79 9.42 -1.12
CA VAL A 86 3.63 10.17 0.14
C VAL A 86 2.66 9.45 1.07
N ALA A 87 1.48 9.05 0.57
CA ALA A 87 0.49 8.31 1.34
C ALA A 87 1.08 7.02 1.91
N CYS A 88 1.80 6.25 1.08
CA CYS A 88 2.52 5.05 1.49
C CYS A 88 3.46 5.32 2.66
N LEU A 89 4.31 6.36 2.55
CA LEU A 89 5.27 6.69 3.59
C LEU A 89 4.58 7.05 4.90
N VAL A 90 3.53 7.87 4.86
CA VAL A 90 2.80 8.29 6.06
C VAL A 90 2.04 7.11 6.70
N THR A 91 1.43 6.23 5.89
CA THR A 91 0.81 4.99 6.38
C THR A 91 1.84 4.05 7.02
N MET A 92 3.03 3.92 6.43
CA MET A 92 4.09 3.07 6.98
C MET A 92 4.64 3.62 8.31
N LEU A 93 4.93 4.92 8.38
CA LEU A 93 5.46 5.55 9.59
C LEU A 93 4.47 5.51 10.76
N SER A 94 3.19 5.76 10.50
CA SER A 94 2.14 5.63 11.52
C SER A 94 1.93 4.18 11.96
N GLY A 95 2.05 3.21 11.05
CA GLY A 95 1.99 1.78 11.40
C GLY A 95 3.15 1.35 12.30
N ILE A 96 4.37 1.82 12.00
CA ILE A 96 5.55 1.60 12.86
C ILE A 96 5.34 2.21 14.24
N ALA A 97 4.81 3.43 14.32
CA ALA A 97 4.51 4.08 15.60
C ALA A 97 3.51 3.28 16.46
N LEU A 98 2.57 2.57 15.83
CA LEU A 98 1.55 1.77 16.52
C LEU A 98 2.09 0.46 17.10
N ILE A 99 3.26 -0.05 16.67
CA ILE A 99 3.85 -1.30 17.21
C ILE A 99 4.12 -1.17 18.72
N GLY A 100 4.48 0.01 19.19
CA GLY A 100 4.78 0.26 20.61
C GLY A 100 3.60 0.77 21.44
N ILE A 101 2.41 0.92 20.84
CA ILE A 101 1.25 1.49 21.52
C ILE A 101 0.29 0.37 21.87
N TRP A 102 0.00 0.23 23.17
CA TRP A 102 -0.93 -0.78 23.65
C TRP A 102 -2.35 -0.20 23.72
N GLY A 103 -3.33 -0.96 23.20
CA GLY A 103 -4.74 -0.61 23.25
C GLY A 103 -5.36 -0.21 21.91
N ALA A 104 -6.66 -0.51 21.79
CA ALA A 104 -7.50 -0.13 20.66
C ALA A 104 -7.91 1.36 20.71
N ASN A 105 -8.44 1.88 19.59
CA ASN A 105 -9.08 3.20 19.50
C ASN A 105 -8.20 4.41 19.86
N THR A 106 -6.89 4.31 19.64
CA THR A 106 -5.98 5.44 19.84
C THR A 106 -6.12 6.47 18.72
N HIS A 107 -5.82 7.75 18.99
CA HIS A 107 -5.84 8.80 17.97
C HIS A 107 -4.90 8.49 16.79
N ILE A 108 -3.73 7.91 17.07
CA ILE A 108 -2.78 7.48 16.04
C ILE A 108 -3.33 6.29 15.24
N GLY A 109 -4.03 5.36 15.90
CA GLY A 109 -4.71 4.25 15.25
C GLY A 109 -5.79 4.71 14.27
N LEU A 110 -6.60 5.69 14.68
CA LEU A 110 -7.61 6.30 13.81
C LEU A 110 -6.96 7.05 12.63
N LEU A 111 -5.91 7.82 12.90
CA LEU A 111 -5.16 8.51 11.85
C LEU A 111 -4.61 7.51 10.83
N HIS A 112 -3.96 6.44 11.31
CA HIS A 112 -3.43 5.36 10.48
C HIS A 112 -4.50 4.71 9.60
N TYR A 113 -5.68 4.47 10.17
CA TYR A 113 -6.81 3.92 9.42
C TYR A 113 -7.27 4.87 8.30
N ILE A 114 -7.48 6.16 8.59
CA ILE A 114 -7.96 7.15 7.61
C ILE A 114 -6.97 7.30 6.45
N ILE A 115 -5.67 7.47 6.74
CA ILE A 115 -4.65 7.55 5.69
C ILE A 115 -4.51 6.22 4.94
N GLY A 116 -4.71 5.08 5.61
CA GLY A 116 -4.69 3.74 5.03
C GLY A 116 -5.80 3.55 3.99
N ILE A 117 -7.01 4.07 4.25
CA ILE A 117 -8.10 4.11 3.26
C ILE A 117 -7.69 4.97 2.05
N GLY A 118 -7.13 6.16 2.29
CA GLY A 118 -6.64 7.03 1.21
C GLY A 118 -5.55 6.37 0.36
N PHE A 119 -4.56 5.73 1.00
CA PHE A 119 -3.51 4.95 0.35
C PHE A 119 -4.11 3.81 -0.48
N THR A 120 -5.09 3.08 0.06
CA THR A 120 -5.77 1.98 -0.63
C THR A 120 -6.43 2.44 -1.93
N LEU A 121 -7.18 3.54 -1.90
CA LEU A 121 -7.83 4.10 -3.09
C LEU A 121 -6.81 4.51 -4.16
N LEU A 122 -5.72 5.18 -3.76
CA LEU A 122 -4.64 5.56 -4.67
C LEU A 122 -3.92 4.35 -5.26
N MET A 123 -3.69 3.31 -4.44
CA MET A 123 -3.05 2.07 -4.87
C MET A 123 -3.90 1.33 -5.90
N LEU A 124 -5.21 1.21 -5.67
CA LEU A 124 -6.14 0.58 -6.61
C LEU A 124 -6.22 1.37 -7.93
N ALA A 125 -6.33 2.69 -7.86
CA ALA A 125 -6.32 3.55 -9.04
C ALA A 125 -5.01 3.41 -9.83
N HIS A 126 -3.87 3.36 -9.14
CA HIS A 126 -2.57 3.13 -9.75
C HIS A 126 -2.50 1.76 -10.43
N GLY A 127 -2.85 0.69 -9.70
CA GLY A 127 -2.84 -0.68 -10.21
C GLY A 127 -3.73 -0.84 -11.44
N ALA A 128 -4.96 -0.32 -11.40
CA ALA A 128 -5.88 -0.36 -12.54
C ALA A 128 -5.32 0.34 -13.78
N LYS A 129 -4.69 1.52 -13.61
CA LYS A 129 -4.01 2.23 -14.70
C LYS A 129 -2.87 1.40 -15.29
N ARG A 130 -2.05 0.75 -14.45
CA ARG A 130 -0.93 -0.09 -14.89
C ARG A 130 -1.40 -1.33 -15.65
N VAL A 131 -2.41 -2.04 -15.15
CA VAL A 131 -3.00 -3.20 -15.83
C VAL A 131 -3.57 -2.81 -17.19
N ARG A 132 -4.26 -1.68 -17.31
CA ARG A 132 -4.78 -1.16 -18.60
C ARG A 132 -3.66 -0.90 -19.60
N VAL A 133 -2.53 -0.31 -19.16
CA VAL A 133 -1.38 -0.06 -20.03
C VAL A 133 -0.77 -1.39 -20.50
N ILE A 134 -0.54 -2.35 -19.58
CA ILE A 134 0.01 -3.67 -19.92
C ILE A 134 -0.89 -4.40 -20.92
N LYS A 135 -2.21 -4.41 -20.70
CA LYS A 135 -3.17 -5.03 -21.64
C LYS A 135 -3.05 -4.44 -23.04
N LYS A 136 -2.97 -3.11 -23.18
CA LYS A 136 -2.80 -2.44 -24.48
C LYS A 136 -1.49 -2.79 -25.18
N THR A 137 -0.41 -3.00 -24.42
CA THR A 137 0.91 -3.32 -24.97
C THR A 137 1.08 -4.79 -25.33
N VAL A 138 0.47 -5.70 -24.56
CA VAL A 138 0.57 -7.16 -24.78
C VAL A 138 -0.48 -7.68 -25.77
N PHE A 139 -1.68 -7.11 -25.74
CA PHE A 139 -2.76 -7.42 -26.69
C PHE A 139 -3.14 -6.14 -27.44
N PRO A 140 -2.31 -5.69 -28.39
CA PRO A 140 -2.65 -4.54 -29.21
C PRO A 140 -3.94 -4.86 -29.98
N ASN A 141 -4.94 -4.01 -29.83
CA ASN A 141 -6.20 -4.16 -30.55
C ASN A 141 -5.93 -3.89 -32.03
N HIS A 142 -5.82 -4.92 -32.87
CA HIS A 142 -5.52 -4.81 -34.31
C HIS A 142 -6.70 -4.26 -35.15
N ARG A 143 -7.67 -3.58 -34.53
CA ARG A 143 -8.71 -2.83 -35.26
C ARG A 143 -8.25 -1.38 -35.49
N ARG A 144 -7.44 -1.19 -36.54
CA ARG A 144 -7.37 0.04 -37.34
C ARG A 144 -7.08 -0.34 -38.78
#